data_AF-A0A7W8FVE9-F1
#
_entry.id   AF-A0A7W8FVE9-F1
#
_cell.length_a   1.000
_cell.length_b   1.000
_cell.length_c   1.000
_cell.angle_alpha   90.00
_cell.angle_beta   90.00
_cell.angle_gamma   90.00
#
_symmetry.space_group_name_H-M   'P 1'
#
loop_
_entity.id
_entity.type
_entity.pdbx_description
1 polymer ?
#
loop_
_entity_poly.entity_id
_entity_poly.type
_entity_poly.pdbx_seq_one_letter_code
_entity_poly.pdbx_strand_id
1 'polypeptide(L)'
;MWILAASLCANVYLVAEKYWLSLSTPNENDDVIIGEMTQMMLETDEYQRLAGKETVYSITAGVDRSKGGSEPYNYVVVVKTDKQAYLFSCSDGTCSDVDMIGTMYSDYAEGKTKLPLKE
;
A
#
# COMPACT_ATOMS: atom_id res chain seq x y z
N MET A 1 -17.69 -21.61 35.26
CA MET A 1 -18.40 -21.30 34.00
C MET A 1 -17.96 -19.96 33.39
N TRP A 2 -18.04 -18.85 34.13
CA TRP A 2 -17.63 -17.51 33.63
C TRP A 2 -16.16 -17.38 33.23
N ILE A 3 -15.24 -18.01 33.98
CA ILE A 3 -13.79 -17.97 33.66
C ILE A 3 -13.50 -18.63 32.30
N LEU A 4 -14.16 -19.74 31.99
CA LEU A 4 -14.01 -20.43 30.70
C LEU A 4 -14.58 -19.58 29.56
N ALA A 5 -15.73 -18.94 29.77
CA ALA A 5 -16.32 -18.04 28.78
C ALA A 5 -15.43 -16.82 28.50
N ALA A 6 -14.94 -16.16 29.57
CA ALA A 6 -14.02 -15.02 29.44
C ALA A 6 -12.71 -15.43 28.75
N SER A 7 -12.14 -16.60 29.11
CA SER A 7 -10.96 -17.15 28.45
C SER A 7 -11.21 -17.43 26.97
N LEU A 8 -12.35 -18.02 26.62
CA LEU A 8 -12.69 -18.31 25.22
C LEU A 8 -12.81 -17.01 24.41
N CYS A 9 -13.52 -16.00 24.93
CA CYS A 9 -13.65 -14.70 24.28
C CYS A 9 -12.31 -14.00 24.07
N ALA A 10 -11.42 -14.02 25.07
CA ALA A 10 -10.09 -13.42 24.97
C ALA A 10 -9.25 -14.11 23.88
N ASN A 11 -9.26 -15.45 23.81
CA ASN A 11 -8.52 -16.18 22.78
C ASN A 11 -9.08 -15.92 21.38
N VAL A 12 -10.41 -15.91 21.22
CA VAL A 12 -11.05 -15.57 19.94
C VAL A 12 -10.69 -14.16 19.49
N TYR A 13 -10.69 -13.19 20.41
CA TYR A 13 -10.29 -11.82 20.12
C TYR A 13 -8.85 -11.72 19.61
N LEU A 14 -7.89 -12.36 20.31
CA LEU A 14 -6.48 -12.33 19.91
C LEU A 14 -6.25 -12.99 18.54
N VAL A 15 -6.96 -14.09 18.25
CA VAL A 15 -6.89 -14.74 16.94
C VAL A 15 -7.47 -13.84 15.85
N ALA A 16 -8.61 -13.21 16.11
CA ALA A 16 -9.24 -12.29 15.17
C ALA A 16 -8.35 -11.08 14.89
N GLU A 17 -7.77 -10.47 15.92
CA GLU A 17 -6.85 -9.33 15.79
C GLU A 17 -5.63 -9.70 14.95
N LYS A 18 -4.98 -10.84 15.26
CA LYS A 18 -3.83 -11.32 14.50
C LYS A 18 -4.18 -11.61 13.04
N TYR A 19 -5.36 -12.20 12.80
CA TYR A 19 -5.84 -12.46 11.46
C TYR A 19 -6.07 -11.15 10.68
N TRP A 20 -6.72 -10.15 11.29
CA TRP A 20 -6.91 -8.85 10.68
C TRP A 20 -5.60 -8.15 10.33
N LEU A 21 -4.62 -8.21 11.23
CA LEU A 21 -3.29 -7.66 10.97
C LEU A 21 -2.60 -8.36 9.78
N SER A 22 -2.75 -9.68 9.70
CA SER A 22 -2.14 -10.49 8.63
C SER A 22 -2.61 -10.15 7.21
N LEU A 23 -3.80 -9.53 7.08
CA LEU A 23 -4.34 -9.13 5.78
C LEU A 23 -3.58 -7.93 5.17
N SER A 24 -2.92 -7.12 6.00
CA SER A 24 -2.21 -5.91 5.56
C SER A 24 -0.70 -5.98 5.77
N THR A 25 -0.19 -7.00 6.46
CA THR A 25 1.26 -7.21 6.61
C THR A 25 1.79 -8.11 5.49
N PRO A 26 2.80 -7.65 4.72
CA PRO A 26 3.51 -8.49 3.76
C PRO A 26 4.15 -9.73 4.43
N ASN A 27 4.12 -10.85 3.73
CA ASN A 27 4.95 -12.03 4.02
C ASN A 27 6.14 -12.12 3.04
N GLU A 28 7.01 -13.12 3.20
CA GLU A 28 8.21 -13.27 2.37
C GLU A 28 7.93 -13.35 0.86
N ASN A 29 6.84 -14.00 0.44
CA ASN A 29 6.46 -14.05 -0.97
C ASN A 29 5.94 -12.70 -1.48
N ASP A 30 5.22 -11.98 -0.62
CA ASP A 30 4.69 -10.65 -0.95
C ASP A 30 5.84 -9.69 -1.22
N ASP A 31 6.90 -9.75 -0.42
CA ASP A 31 8.07 -8.89 -0.57
C ASP A 31 8.76 -9.12 -1.92
N VAL A 32 8.79 -10.35 -2.41
CA VAL A 32 9.31 -10.68 -3.75
C VAL A 32 8.42 -10.06 -4.83
N ILE A 33 7.11 -10.28 -4.77
CA ILE A 33 6.15 -9.76 -5.77
C ILE A 33 6.18 -8.23 -5.77
N ILE A 34 6.18 -7.62 -4.60
CA ILE A 34 6.26 -6.16 -4.43
C ILE A 34 7.58 -5.63 -5.00
N GLY A 35 8.69 -6.34 -4.80
CA GLY A 35 9.99 -5.98 -5.35
C GLY A 35 9.99 -5.99 -6.88
N GLU A 36 9.49 -7.07 -7.48
CA GLU A 36 9.35 -7.20 -8.94
C GLU A 36 8.43 -6.13 -9.52
N MET A 37 7.26 -5.93 -8.90
CA MET A 37 6.30 -4.92 -9.32
C MET A 37 6.85 -3.49 -9.20
N THR A 38 7.61 -3.21 -8.14
CA THR A 38 8.27 -1.91 -7.99
C THR A 38 9.31 -1.71 -9.07
N GLN A 39 10.09 -2.74 -9.41
CA GLN A 39 11.04 -2.65 -10.51
C GLN A 39 10.34 -2.40 -11.85
N MET A 40 9.29 -3.17 -12.17
CA MET A 40 8.50 -2.97 -13.39
C MET A 40 7.93 -1.55 -13.47
N MET A 41 7.39 -1.03 -12.37
CA MET A 41 6.91 0.36 -12.30
C MET A 41 8.00 1.38 -12.67
N LEU A 42 9.24 1.20 -12.20
CA LEU A 42 10.35 2.11 -12.54
C LEU A 42 10.66 2.13 -14.04
N GLU A 43 10.37 1.04 -14.75
CA GLU A 43 10.59 0.91 -16.20
C GLU A 43 9.43 1.50 -17.02
N THR A 44 8.28 1.82 -16.41
CA THR A 44 7.13 2.41 -17.10
C THR A 44 7.39 3.83 -17.61
N ASP A 45 6.84 4.14 -18.78
CA ASP A 45 6.80 5.49 -19.35
C ASP A 45 6.15 6.50 -18.39
N GLU A 46 5.16 6.05 -17.63
CA GLU A 46 4.38 6.87 -16.70
C GLU A 46 5.24 7.34 -15.52
N TYR A 47 5.99 6.42 -14.90
CA TYR A 47 6.93 6.76 -13.85
C TYR A 47 8.06 7.65 -14.37
N GLN A 48 8.63 7.35 -15.55
CA GLN A 48 9.71 8.16 -16.12
C GLN A 48 9.25 9.60 -16.40
N ARG A 49 8.03 9.79 -16.93
CA ARG A 49 7.43 11.11 -17.13
C ARG A 49 7.15 11.83 -15.82
N LEU A 50 6.74 11.10 -14.79
CA LEU A 50 6.53 11.63 -13.44
C LEU A 50 7.85 12.12 -12.84
N ALA A 51 8.85 11.25 -12.77
CA ALA A 51 10.15 11.53 -12.17
C ALA A 51 10.92 12.66 -12.89
N GLY A 52 10.63 12.89 -14.17
CA GLY A 52 11.17 14.03 -14.92
C GLY A 52 10.47 15.37 -14.65
N LYS A 53 9.29 15.38 -14.02
CA LYS A 53 8.46 16.58 -13.80
C LYS A 53 8.21 16.93 -12.34
N GLU A 54 8.36 15.96 -11.45
CA GLU A 54 7.99 16.04 -10.04
C GLU A 54 9.11 15.49 -9.17
N THR A 55 9.27 16.06 -7.98
CA THR A 55 10.28 15.58 -7.04
C THR A 55 9.72 14.35 -6.33
N VAL A 56 10.30 13.19 -6.57
CA VAL A 56 9.91 11.95 -5.88
C VAL A 56 10.53 11.91 -4.49
N TYR A 57 9.70 11.86 -3.45
CA TYR A 57 10.15 11.79 -2.05
C TYR A 57 10.29 10.36 -1.55
N SER A 58 9.34 9.49 -1.92
CA SER A 58 9.33 8.11 -1.44
C SER A 58 8.56 7.23 -2.39
N ILE A 59 9.03 5.99 -2.51
CA ILE A 59 8.29 4.89 -3.12
C ILE A 59 8.01 3.90 -2.01
N THR A 60 6.74 3.65 -1.75
CA THR A 60 6.28 2.70 -0.73
C THR A 60 5.36 1.71 -1.39
N ALA A 61 5.53 0.43 -1.12
CA ALA A 61 4.67 -0.61 -1.65
C ALA A 61 4.09 -1.44 -0.53
N GLY A 62 2.96 -2.08 -0.79
CA GLY A 62 2.27 -2.86 0.22
C GLY A 62 1.22 -3.78 -0.35
N VAL A 63 0.71 -4.62 0.54
CA VAL A 63 -0.37 -5.56 0.25
C VAL A 63 -1.58 -5.21 1.10
N ASP A 64 -2.76 -5.27 0.49
CA ASP A 64 -4.03 -5.10 1.18
C ASP A 64 -4.99 -6.18 0.73
N ARG A 65 -4.94 -7.33 1.43
CA ARG A 65 -5.85 -8.46 1.19
C ARG A 65 -7.28 -8.19 1.65
N SER A 66 -7.50 -7.10 2.40
CA SER A 66 -8.83 -6.74 2.92
C SER A 66 -9.71 -6.08 1.87
N LYS A 67 -9.10 -5.44 0.86
CA LYS A 67 -9.81 -4.80 -0.27
C LYS A 67 -10.57 -5.77 -1.17
N GLY A 68 -10.29 -7.06 -1.05
CA GLY A 68 -10.89 -8.11 -1.87
C GLY A 68 -10.26 -8.17 -3.26
N GLY A 69 -10.23 -9.37 -3.84
CA GLY A 69 -9.51 -9.67 -5.07
C GLY A 69 -8.51 -10.80 -4.87
N SER A 70 -8.18 -11.50 -5.96
CA SER A 70 -7.06 -12.43 -5.96
C SER A 70 -5.76 -11.67 -6.17
N GLU A 71 -4.64 -12.29 -5.83
CA GLU A 71 -3.36 -11.86 -6.37
C GLU A 71 -3.46 -11.74 -7.91
N PRO A 72 -2.80 -10.74 -8.52
CA PRO A 72 -1.91 -9.74 -7.92
C PRO A 72 -2.59 -8.41 -7.53
N TYR A 73 -3.92 -8.31 -7.57
CA TYR A 73 -4.65 -7.05 -7.39
C TYR A 73 -4.66 -6.50 -5.95
N ASN A 74 -4.15 -7.29 -5.00
CA ASN A 74 -3.99 -6.86 -3.61
C ASN A 74 -2.70 -6.07 -3.39
N TYR A 75 -1.83 -5.98 -4.40
CA TYR A 75 -0.55 -5.26 -4.32
C TYR A 75 -0.69 -3.85 -4.91
N VAL A 76 -0.06 -2.88 -4.25
CA VAL A 76 -0.01 -1.50 -4.74
C VAL A 76 1.35 -0.90 -4.46
N VAL A 77 1.89 -0.19 -5.46
CA VAL A 77 3.06 0.65 -5.31
C VAL A 77 2.61 2.10 -5.32
N VAL A 78 3.08 2.87 -4.35
CA VAL A 78 2.74 4.26 -4.13
C VAL A 78 3.98 5.11 -4.30
N VAL A 79 3.97 5.99 -5.29
CA VAL A 79 5.01 6.99 -5.52
C VAL A 79 4.52 8.33 -4.99
N LYS A 80 5.16 8.85 -3.95
CA LYS A 80 4.82 10.16 -3.36
C LYS A 80 5.72 11.24 -3.93
N THR A 81 5.13 12.31 -4.42
CA THR A 81 5.83 13.48 -4.95
C THR A 81 5.51 14.75 -4.16
N ASP A 82 6.13 15.85 -4.59
CA ASP A 82 5.86 17.22 -4.17
C ASP A 82 4.46 17.73 -4.49
N LYS A 83 3.73 17.06 -5.38
CA LYS A 83 2.35 17.44 -5.73
C LYS A 83 1.31 16.49 -5.15
N GLN A 84 1.48 15.20 -5.39
CA GLN A 84 0.50 14.18 -5.03
C GLN A 84 1.16 12.80 -4.97
N ALA A 85 0.39 11.78 -4.63
CA ALA A 85 0.86 10.41 -4.66
C ALA A 85 0.17 9.65 -5.79
N TYR A 86 0.92 8.81 -6.46
CA TYR A 86 0.51 8.06 -7.63
C TYR A 86 0.49 6.58 -7.26
N LEU A 87 -0.59 5.91 -7.61
CA LEU A 87 -0.82 4.51 -7.27
C LEU A 87 -0.61 3.69 -8.53
N PHE A 88 0.21 2.66 -8.42
CA PHE A 88 0.51 1.70 -9.48
C PHE A 88 0.07 0.31 -9.03
N SER A 89 -0.51 -0.46 -9.95
CA SER A 89 -0.98 -1.83 -9.76
C SER A 89 -0.70 -2.65 -11.01
N CYS A 90 -0.64 -3.97 -10.87
CA CYS A 90 -0.58 -4.88 -12.01
C CYS A 90 -1.77 -4.66 -12.96
N SER A 91 -1.49 -4.63 -14.25
CA SER A 91 -2.48 -4.41 -15.32
C SER A 91 -3.38 -5.61 -15.57
N ASP A 92 -2.90 -6.81 -15.25
CA ASP A 92 -3.60 -8.07 -15.47
C ASP A 92 -3.37 -9.10 -14.34
N GLY A 93 -4.06 -10.24 -14.45
CA GLY A 93 -3.99 -11.32 -13.47
C GLY A 93 -2.66 -12.08 -13.45
N THR A 94 -1.75 -11.78 -14.37
CA THR A 94 -0.39 -12.35 -14.44
C THR A 94 0.70 -11.35 -14.05
N CYS A 95 0.33 -10.10 -13.76
CA CYS A 95 1.24 -8.98 -13.56
C CYS A 95 2.31 -8.87 -14.67
N SER A 96 1.88 -8.98 -15.93
CA SER A 96 2.80 -8.84 -17.06
C SER A 96 3.27 -7.41 -17.28
N ASP A 97 2.49 -6.45 -16.78
CA ASP A 97 2.76 -5.01 -16.83
C ASP A 97 2.18 -4.32 -15.58
N VAL A 98 2.62 -3.08 -15.33
CA VAL A 98 2.19 -2.24 -14.21
C VAL A 98 1.65 -0.91 -14.72
N ASP A 99 0.41 -0.59 -14.37
CA ASP A 99 -0.26 0.65 -14.76
C ASP A 99 -0.50 1.57 -13.56
N MET A 100 -0.52 2.87 -13.83
CA MET A 100 -1.05 3.85 -12.89
C MET A 100 -2.58 3.72 -12.76
N ILE A 101 -3.04 3.26 -11.60
CA ILE A 101 -4.47 3.08 -11.31
C ILE A 101 -5.15 4.30 -10.70
N GLY A 102 -4.37 5.30 -10.28
CA GLY A 102 -4.95 6.52 -9.76
C GLY A 102 -3.97 7.41 -9.02
N THR A 103 -4.54 8.43 -8.41
CA THR A 103 -3.80 9.43 -7.63
C THR A 103 -4.48 9.64 -6.30
N MET A 104 -3.70 9.97 -5.29
CA MET A 104 -4.19 10.36 -3.97
C MET A 104 -3.46 11.60 -3.51
N TYR A 105 -4.10 12.37 -2.65
CA TYR A 105 -3.50 13.57 -2.10
C TYR A 105 -2.23 13.23 -1.31
N SER A 106 -1.11 13.86 -1.66
CA SER A 106 0.17 13.78 -0.92
C SER A 106 0.41 15.13 -0.29
N ASP A 107 0.21 15.24 1.02
CA ASP A 107 0.52 16.47 1.76
C ASP A 107 1.92 16.38 2.39
N TYR A 108 2.93 16.11 1.56
CA TYR A 108 4.34 16.24 1.95
C TYR A 108 4.80 17.66 1.60
N ALA A 109 4.33 18.64 2.38
CA ALA A 109 4.94 19.96 2.37
C ALA A 109 6.14 19.93 3.32
N GLU A 110 7.35 19.88 2.76
CA GLU A 110 8.56 20.26 3.51
C GLU A 110 8.37 21.70 4.02
N GLY A 111 7.92 21.84 5.26
CA GLY A 111 8.04 23.07 6.04
C GLY A 111 6.77 23.81 6.45
N LYS A 112 5.54 23.40 6.09
CA LYS A 112 4.33 24.09 6.60
C LYS A 112 3.19 23.14 6.90
N THR A 113 2.89 23.00 8.19
CA THR A 113 1.65 22.40 8.70
C THR A 113 0.46 23.12 8.06
N LYS A 114 -0.33 22.43 7.24
CA LYS A 114 -1.53 23.00 6.59
C LYS A 114 -2.80 22.85 7.40
N LEU A 115 -2.73 22.20 8.57
CA LEU A 115 -3.87 22.14 9.49
C LEU A 115 -4.16 23.55 10.02
N PRO A 116 -5.40 24.05 9.95
CA PRO A 116 -5.80 25.21 10.72
C PRO A 116 -6.01 24.77 12.17
N LEU A 117 -4.94 24.39 12.87
CA LEU A 117 -4.94 24.50 14.33
C LEU A 117 -4.68 25.97 14.63
N LYS A 118 -5.72 26.79 14.50
CA LYS A 118 -5.74 28.09 15.16
C LYS A 118 -5.59 27.82 16.64
N GLU A 119 -4.53 28.37 17.24
CA GLU A 119 -4.44 28.60 18.68
C GLU A 119 -5.54 29.56 19.14
#